data_AF-A0A974AR02-F1
#
_entry.id   AF-A0A974AR02-F1
#
_cell.length_a   1.000
_cell.length_b   1.000
_cell.length_c   1.000
_cell.angle_alpha   90.00
_cell.angle_beta   90.00
_cell.angle_gamma   90.00
#
_symmetry.space_group_name_H-M   'P 1'
#
loop_
_entity.id
_entity.type
_entity.pdbx_description
1 polymer ?
#
loop_
_entity_poly.entity_id
_entity_poly.type
_entity_poly.pdbx_seq_one_letter_code
_entity_poly.pdbx_strand_id
1 'polypeptide(L)'
;MTAQVFQAIAPRPAPVKVEGFVAWIRTNLFGDLRTSLGTLAIGAVLLWIVPPLIQWLFINAIWIKDYQACHNGSGACWGVIAEKYRIII
;
A
#
# COMPACT_ATOMS: atom_id res chain seq x y z
N MET A 1 -50.65 -44.08 6.09
CA MET A 1 -49.70 -43.38 5.19
C MET A 1 -50.00 -41.90 5.26
N THR A 2 -49.23 -41.13 6.03
CA THR A 2 -49.42 -39.67 6.17
C THR A 2 -48.59 -38.96 5.10
N ALA A 3 -49.27 -38.26 4.17
CA ALA A 3 -48.61 -37.48 3.14
C ALA A 3 -48.01 -36.20 3.77
N GLN A 4 -46.71 -35.96 3.58
CA GLN A 4 -46.12 -34.68 3.92
C GLN A 4 -46.49 -33.64 2.85
N VAL A 5 -47.12 -32.56 3.31
CA VAL A 5 -47.45 -31.41 2.46
C VAL A 5 -46.22 -30.52 2.37
N PHE A 6 -45.76 -30.25 1.16
CA PHE A 6 -44.65 -29.32 0.92
C PHE A 6 -45.05 -27.90 1.38
N GLN A 7 -44.29 -27.32 2.31
CA GLN A 7 -44.39 -25.90 2.67
C GLN A 7 -43.29 -25.12 1.94
N ALA A 8 -43.69 -24.20 1.08
CA ALA A 8 -42.76 -23.28 0.43
C ALA A 8 -42.22 -22.25 1.44
N ILE A 9 -40.90 -22.10 1.50
CA ILE A 9 -40.22 -21.08 2.30
C ILE A 9 -40.21 -19.76 1.53
N ALA A 10 -40.46 -18.64 2.22
CA ALA A 10 -40.42 -17.32 1.61
C ALA A 10 -39.01 -17.00 1.05
N PRO A 11 -38.91 -16.36 -0.13
CA PRO A 11 -37.62 -16.05 -0.74
C PRO A 11 -36.82 -15.07 0.14
N ARG A 12 -35.57 -15.44 0.47
CA ARG A 12 -34.63 -14.56 1.17
C ARG A 12 -34.00 -13.57 0.18
N PRO A 13 -33.61 -12.36 0.62
CA PRO A 13 -32.86 -11.44 -0.23
C PRO A 13 -31.53 -12.06 -0.67
N ALA A 14 -31.05 -11.66 -1.85
CA ALA A 14 -29.77 -12.11 -2.37
C ALA A 14 -28.63 -11.71 -1.41
N PRO A 15 -27.63 -12.58 -1.19
CA PRO A 15 -26.48 -12.24 -0.36
C PRO A 15 -25.77 -10.99 -0.90
N VAL A 16 -25.43 -10.07 -0.01
CA VAL A 16 -24.54 -8.96 -0.37
C VAL A 16 -23.18 -9.52 -0.78
N LYS A 17 -22.50 -8.85 -1.73
CA LYS A 17 -21.15 -9.26 -2.15
C LYS A 17 -20.19 -9.10 -0.96
N VAL A 18 -19.82 -10.22 -0.36
CA VAL A 18 -18.86 -10.30 0.76
C VAL A 18 -17.42 -10.56 0.32
N GLU A 19 -17.22 -10.76 -0.98
CA GLU A 19 -15.91 -11.04 -1.59
C GLU A 19 -15.50 -9.92 -2.55
N GLY A 20 -14.19 -9.84 -2.81
CA GLY A 20 -13.59 -8.88 -3.73
C GLY A 20 -12.77 -7.78 -3.03
N PHE A 21 -12.09 -6.97 -3.83
CA PHE A 21 -11.11 -5.98 -3.36
C PHE A 21 -11.68 -4.98 -2.36
N VAL A 22 -12.87 -4.43 -2.64
CA VAL A 22 -13.52 -3.44 -1.77
C VAL A 22 -13.98 -4.06 -0.46
N ALA A 23 -14.55 -5.28 -0.50
CA ALA A 23 -14.94 -6.02 0.71
C ALA A 23 -13.72 -6.36 1.57
N TRP A 24 -12.60 -6.73 0.94
CA TRP A 24 -11.33 -6.97 1.63
C TRP A 24 -10.80 -5.73 2.34
N ILE A 25 -10.76 -4.57 1.67
CA ILE A 25 -10.31 -3.30 2.29
C ILE A 25 -11.19 -2.97 3.50
N ARG A 26 -12.52 -3.01 3.34
CA ARG A 26 -13.44 -2.68 4.43
C ARG A 26 -13.25 -3.61 5.63
N THR A 27 -13.02 -4.89 5.39
CA THR A 27 -12.92 -5.90 6.46
C THR A 27 -11.56 -5.88 7.15
N ASN A 28 -10.47 -5.63 6.41
CA ASN A 28 -9.10 -5.72 6.95
C ASN A 28 -8.51 -4.37 7.40
N LEU A 29 -8.82 -3.26 6.70
CA LEU A 29 -8.26 -1.95 7.03
C LEU A 29 -9.20 -1.12 7.92
N PHE A 30 -10.51 -1.36 7.83
CA PHE A 30 -11.55 -0.57 8.50
C PHE A 30 -12.60 -1.43 9.22
N GLY A 31 -12.23 -2.64 9.64
CA GLY A 31 -13.15 -3.60 10.27
C GLY A 31 -13.68 -3.15 11.64
N ASP A 32 -12.90 -2.35 12.37
CA ASP A 32 -13.22 -1.82 13.69
C ASP A 32 -12.56 -0.46 13.92
N LEU A 33 -12.98 0.25 14.98
CA LEU A 33 -12.55 1.62 15.26
C LEU A 33 -11.04 1.72 15.52
N ARG A 34 -10.47 0.74 16.22
CA ARG A 34 -9.03 0.75 16.55
C ARG A 34 -8.18 0.54 15.30
N THR A 35 -8.54 -0.46 14.49
CA THR A 35 -7.86 -0.74 13.22
C THR A 35 -8.01 0.44 12.26
N SER A 36 -9.20 1.06 12.19
CA SER A 36 -9.44 2.24 11.36
C SER A 36 -8.54 3.43 11.75
N LEU A 37 -8.41 3.71 13.06
CA LEU A 37 -7.53 4.76 13.56
C LEU A 37 -6.06 4.46 13.26
N GLY A 38 -5.63 3.21 13.44
CA GLY A 38 -4.28 2.77 13.08
C GLY A 38 -3.98 2.93 11.59
N THR A 39 -4.89 2.48 10.73
CA THR A 39 -4.78 2.62 9.27
C THR A 39 -4.68 4.09 8.86
N LEU A 40 -5.52 4.96 9.44
CA LEU A 40 -5.46 6.41 9.15
C LEU A 40 -4.17 7.05 9.65
N ALA A 41 -3.70 6.71 10.85
CA ALA A 41 -2.46 7.24 11.39
C ALA A 41 -1.25 6.84 10.54
N ILE A 42 -1.13 5.55 10.20
CA ILE A 42 -0.06 5.05 9.33
C ILE A 42 -0.17 5.68 7.94
N GLY A 43 -1.38 5.73 7.37
CA GLY A 43 -1.63 6.38 6.08
C GLY A 43 -1.20 7.84 6.06
N ALA A 44 -1.51 8.60 7.12
CA ALA A 44 -1.09 9.99 7.25
C ALA A 44 0.43 10.15 7.34
N VAL A 45 1.10 9.31 8.13
CA VAL A 45 2.56 9.30 8.24
C VAL A 45 3.20 8.97 6.89
N LEU A 46 2.68 7.97 6.18
CA LEU A 46 3.16 7.61 4.85
C LEU A 46 2.98 8.76 3.87
N LEU A 47 1.82 9.42 3.85
CA LEU A 47 1.58 10.57 2.99
C LEU A 47 2.50 11.76 3.31
N TRP A 48 3.01 11.85 4.54
CA TRP A 48 3.98 12.88 4.91
C TRP A 48 5.42 12.51 4.52
N ILE A 49 5.83 11.25 4.70
CA ILE A 49 7.22 10.80 4.48
C ILE A 49 7.48 10.47 3.00
N VAL A 50 6.51 9.88 2.30
CA VAL A 50 6.70 9.38 0.93
C VAL A 50 7.04 10.51 -0.05
N PRO A 51 6.36 11.68 -0.07
CA PRO A 51 6.70 12.75 -1.00
C PRO A 51 8.14 13.28 -0.89
N PRO A 52 8.65 13.68 0.29
CA PRO A 52 10.05 14.14 0.39
C PRO A 52 11.04 13.01 0.10
N LEU A 53 10.68 11.75 0.41
CA LEU A 53 11.52 10.60 0.08
C LEU A 53 11.63 10.39 -1.44
N ILE A 54 10.52 10.46 -2.18
CA ILE A 54 10.52 10.40 -3.65
C ILE A 54 11.32 11.57 -4.23
N GLN A 55 11.15 12.77 -3.66
CA GLN A 55 11.83 13.96 -4.12
C GLN A 55 13.35 13.85 -3.93
N TRP A 56 13.80 13.28 -2.81
CA TRP A 56 15.21 13.00 -2.57
C TRP A 56 15.75 11.84 -3.42
N LEU A 57 14.97 10.76 -3.56
CA LEU A 57 15.41 9.52 -4.19
C LEU A 57 15.44 9.59 -5.73
N PHE A 58 14.52 10.33 -6.34
CA PHE A 58 14.37 10.37 -7.80
C PHE A 58 14.54 11.77 -8.39
N ILE A 59 13.92 12.80 -7.79
CA ILE A 59 13.82 14.13 -8.40
C ILE A 59 15.13 14.91 -8.25
N ASN A 60 15.65 15.01 -7.03
CA ASN A 60 16.90 15.73 -6.73
C ASN A 60 18.14 14.82 -6.83
N ALA A 61 17.97 13.60 -7.32
CA ALA A 61 19.00 12.58 -7.28
C ALA A 61 20.06 12.78 -8.38
N ILE A 62 21.28 12.35 -8.08
CA ILE A 62 22.45 12.50 -8.94
C ILE A 62 22.73 11.14 -9.61
N TRP A 63 22.43 11.08 -10.90
CA TRP A 63 22.49 9.85 -11.71
C TRP A 63 23.84 9.62 -12.39
N ILE A 64 24.68 10.66 -12.48
CA ILE A 64 26.02 10.57 -13.08
C ILE A 64 27.04 9.99 -12.11
N LYS A 65 28.03 9.26 -12.65
CA LYS A 65 29.14 8.64 -11.92
C LYS A 65 30.24 9.65 -11.60
N ASP A 66 29.87 10.76 -10.97
CA ASP A 66 30.78 11.84 -10.59
C ASP A 66 30.72 12.09 -9.08
N TYR A 67 31.88 11.96 -8.43
CA TYR A 67 32.03 12.19 -7.00
C TYR A 67 31.75 13.64 -6.62
N GLN A 68 32.22 14.63 -7.39
CA GLN A 68 32.03 16.05 -7.07
C GLN A 68 30.57 16.47 -7.23
N ALA A 69 29.90 15.97 -8.28
CA ALA A 69 28.46 16.21 -8.46
C ALA A 69 27.63 15.59 -7.33
N CYS A 70 28.02 14.40 -6.87
CA CYS A 70 27.41 13.71 -5.73
C CYS A 70 27.66 14.42 -4.40
N HIS A 71 28.89 14.93 -4.18
CA HIS A 71 29.27 15.62 -2.94
C HIS A 71 28.57 16.97 -2.77
N ASN A 72 28.38 17.71 -3.87
CA ASN A 72 27.72 19.01 -3.87
C ASN A 72 26.19 18.90 -4.01
N GLY A 73 25.66 17.71 -4.28
CA GLY A 73 24.24 17.44 -4.46
C GLY A 73 23.51 17.22 -3.13
N SER A 74 22.20 17.52 -3.11
CA SER A 74 21.34 17.36 -1.92
C SER A 74 20.43 16.11 -1.96
N GLY A 75 20.43 15.38 -3.08
CA GLY A 75 19.61 14.18 -3.28
C GLY A 75 20.37 12.85 -3.13
N ALA A 76 19.69 11.75 -3.44
CA ALA A 76 20.30 10.43 -3.46
C ALA A 76 21.39 10.33 -4.55
N CYS A 77 22.49 9.65 -4.23
CA CYS A 77 23.63 9.52 -5.14
C CYS A 77 23.65 8.14 -5.81
N TRP A 78 22.97 8.04 -6.96
CA TRP A 78 22.93 6.82 -7.76
C TRP A 78 24.23 6.55 -8.52
N GLY A 79 25.06 7.58 -8.76
CA GLY A 79 26.38 7.44 -9.37
C GLY A 79 27.29 6.44 -8.64
N VAL A 80 27.28 6.44 -7.30
CA VAL A 80 28.07 5.50 -6.49
C VAL A 80 27.55 4.08 -6.64
N ILE A 81 26.23 3.90 -6.63
CA ILE A 81 25.59 2.59 -6.81
C ILE A 81 25.93 2.06 -8.20
N ALA A 82 25.81 2.87 -9.26
CA ALA A 82 26.11 2.48 -10.63
C ALA A 82 27.60 2.11 -10.85
N GLU A 83 28.50 2.68 -10.06
CA GLU A 83 29.95 2.40 -10.16
C GLU A 83 30.38 1.21 -9.28
N LYS A 84 29.81 1.10 -8.09
CA LYS A 84 30.26 0.14 -7.06
C LYS A 84 29.27 -0.99 -6.78
N TYR A 85 28.23 -1.17 -7.61
CA TYR A 85 27.19 -2.17 -7.36
C TYR A 85 27.76 -3.57 -7.08
N ARG A 86 28.84 -3.97 -7.78
CA ARG A 86 29.50 -5.28 -7.62
C ARG A 86 30.14 -5.53 -6.26
N ILE A 87 30.42 -4.48 -5.49
CA ILE A 87 31.02 -4.59 -4.14
C ILE A 87 29.94 -4.50 -3.06
N ILE A 88 28.76 -3.96 -3.40
CA ILE A 88 27.64 -3.73 -2.46
C ILE A 88 26.80 -5.00 -2.27
N ILE A 89 26.73 -5.87 -3.30
CA ILE A 89 26.12 -7.21 -3.22
C ILE A 89 27.18 -8.27 -2.95
#